data_AF-A0A2S9FJ64-F1
#
_entry.id   AF-A0A2S9FJ64-F1
#
_cell.length_a   1.000
_cell.length_b   1.000
_cell.length_c   1.000
_cell.angle_alpha   90.00
_cell.angle_beta   90.00
_cell.angle_gamma   90.00
#
_symmetry.space_group_name_H-M   'P 1'
#
loop_
_entity.id
_entity.type
_entity.pdbx_description
1 polymer ?
#
loop_
_entity_poly.entity_id
_entity_poly.type
_entity_poly.pdbx_seq_one_letter_code
_entity_poly.pdbx_strand_id
1 'polypeptide(L)' 'MRSDDACPCGGGEAYSACCLPLHAGEQQAQTAEQLMRSRYSAFAVGDADYLWRTWHPRTRPDTVEIDP' A
#
# COMPACT_ATOMS: atom_id res chain seq x y z
N MET A 1 11.59 1.86 5.32
CA MET A 1 11.28 2.93 4.35
C MET A 1 11.13 4.24 5.10
N ARG A 2 11.83 5.30 4.70
CA ARG A 2 11.60 6.65 5.22
C ARG A 2 10.61 7.40 4.34
N SER A 3 9.99 8.44 4.91
CA SER A 3 9.01 9.29 4.23
C SER A 3 9.54 9.93 2.93
N ASP A 4 10.82 10.30 2.90
CA ASP A 4 11.43 11.01 1.78
C ASP A 4 12.09 10.08 0.73
N ASP A 5 12.12 8.78 1.00
CA ASP A 5 12.64 7.80 0.05
C ASP A 5 11.68 7.67 -1.16
N ALA A 6 12.21 7.32 -2.34
CA ALA A 6 11.40 7.13 -3.54
C ALA A 6 10.37 6.00 -3.38
N CYS A 7 9.10 6.27 -3.72
CA CYS A 7 8.03 5.31 -3.49
C CYS A 7 8.26 3.97 -4.24
N PRO A 8 8.10 2.79 -3.60
CA PRO A 8 8.42 1.51 -4.23
C PRO A 8 7.56 1.23 -5.47
N CYS A 9 6.34 1.78 -5.56
CA CYS A 9 5.48 1.62 -6.74
C CYS A 9 6.01 2.25 -8.04
N GLY A 10 7.20 2.86 -8.05
CA GLY A 10 7.81 3.43 -9.25
C GLY A 10 7.18 4.74 -9.72
N GLY A 11 6.45 5.44 -8.84
CA GLY A 11 5.70 6.65 -9.18
C GLY A 11 6.52 7.91 -9.43
N GLY A 12 7.82 7.88 -9.16
CA GLY A 12 8.69 9.06 -9.25
C GLY A 12 8.57 10.04 -8.07
N GLU A 13 7.54 9.92 -7.24
CA GLU A 13 7.34 10.74 -6.04
C GLU A 13 7.95 10.10 -4.78
N ALA A 14 8.22 10.93 -3.77
CA ALA A 14 8.57 10.48 -2.44
C ALA A 14 7.41 9.66 -1.83
N TYR A 15 7.74 8.68 -0.99
CA TYR A 15 6.75 7.80 -0.37
C TYR A 15 5.67 8.57 0.40
N SER A 16 6.05 9.65 1.09
CA SER A 16 5.16 10.56 1.83
C SER A 16 4.12 11.26 0.96
N ALA A 17 4.45 11.56 -0.29
CA ALA A 17 3.55 12.20 -1.25
C ALA A 17 2.79 11.19 -2.12
N CYS A 18 3.18 9.91 -2.09
CA CYS A 18 2.67 8.90 -3.02
C CYS A 18 1.76 7.85 -2.36
N CYS A 19 2.33 6.84 -1.69
CA CYS A 19 1.55 5.72 -1.14
C CYS A 19 1.32 5.83 0.38
N LEU A 20 2.09 6.64 1.09
CA LEU A 20 1.95 6.79 2.54
C LEU A 20 0.56 7.30 2.97
N PRO A 21 -0.06 8.33 2.33
CA PRO A 21 -1.39 8.79 2.74
C PRO A 21 -2.48 7.72 2.58
N LEU A 22 -2.31 6.81 1.61
CA LEU A 22 -3.20 5.67 1.41
C LEU A 22 -3.01 4.63 2.52
N HIS A 23 -1.75 4.30 2.85
CA HIS A 23 -1.42 3.33 3.91
C HIS A 23 -1.90 3.81 5.29
N ALA A 24 -1.72 5.11 5.56
CA ALA A 24 -2.20 5.78 6.76
C ALA A 24 -3.73 5.91 6.82
N GLY A 25 -4.44 5.68 5.71
CA GLY A 25 -5.89 5.84 5.63
C GLY A 25 -6.36 7.30 5.58
N GLU A 26 -5.45 8.25 5.37
CA GLU A 26 -5.75 9.67 5.19
C GLU A 26 -6.42 9.94 3.83
N GLN A 27 -6.14 9.09 2.84
CA GLN A 27 -6.75 9.11 1.53
C GLN A 27 -7.23 7.72 1.11
N GLN A 28 -8.23 7.69 0.22
CA GLN A 28 -8.63 6.46 -0.47
C GLN A 28 -8.12 6.47 -1.91
N ALA A 29 -7.82 5.29 -2.43
CA ALA A 29 -7.44 5.14 -3.83
C ALA A 29 -8.62 5.53 -4.73
N GLN A 30 -8.39 6.44 -5.65
CA GLN A 30 -9.40 6.97 -6.58
C GLN A 30 -9.53 6.11 -7.84
N THR A 31 -8.51 5.31 -8.15
CA THR A 31 -8.50 4.40 -9.29
C THR A 31 -8.01 3.02 -8.89
N ALA A 32 -8.40 2.00 -9.68
CA ALA A 32 -7.90 0.65 -9.51
C ALA A 32 -6.36 0.58 -9.64
N GLU A 33 -5.78 1.37 -10.55
CA GLU A 33 -4.32 1.46 -10.70
C GLU A 33 -3.64 2.00 -9.44
N GLN A 34 -4.17 3.08 -8.86
CA GLN A 34 -3.64 3.65 -7.62
C GLN A 34 -3.74 2.66 -6.46
N LEU A 35 -4.84 1.88 -6.41
CA LEU A 35 -4.98 0.80 -5.44
C LEU A 35 -3.93 -0.29 -5.66
N MET A 36 -3.70 -0.73 -6.90
CA MET A 36 -2.70 -1.77 -7.20
C MET A 36 -1.28 -1.30 -6.85
N ARG A 37 -0.93 -0.05 -7.16
CA ARG A 37 0.38 0.54 -6.86
C ARG A 37 0.63 0.70 -5.36
N SER A 38 -0.38 1.14 -4.61
CA SER A 38 -0.27 1.21 -3.14
C SER A 38 -0.16 -0.18 -2.53
N ARG A 39 -0.94 -1.16 -3.00
CA ARG A 39 -0.82 -2.56 -2.53
C ARG A 39 0.57 -3.14 -2.78
N TYR A 40 1.17 -2.89 -3.95
CA TYR A 40 2.56 -3.28 -4.20
C TYR A 40 3.52 -2.63 -3.18
N SER A 41 3.37 -1.33 -2.94
CA SER A 41 4.22 -0.61 -1.98
C SER A 41 4.04 -1.14 -0.57
N ALA A 42 2.81 -1.45 -0.14
CA ALA A 42 2.51 -2.03 1.15
C ALA A 42 3.22 -3.38 1.34
N PHE A 43 3.21 -4.24 0.32
CA PHE A 43 4.00 -5.47 0.33
C PHE A 43 5.50 -5.18 0.50
N ALA A 44 6.05 -4.25 -0.31
CA ALA A 44 7.47 -3.90 -0.26
C ALA A 44 7.93 -3.29 1.06
N VAL A 45 7.05 -2.60 1.80
CA VAL A 45 7.38 -1.98 3.11
C VAL A 45 6.91 -2.81 4.32
N GLY A 46 6.28 -3.96 4.10
CA GLY A 46 5.81 -4.84 5.18
C GLY A 46 4.49 -4.43 5.84
N ASP A 47 3.64 -3.63 5.18
CA ASP A 47 2.34 -3.18 5.72
C ASP A 47 1.23 -4.19 5.40
N ALA A 48 1.18 -5.27 6.19
CA ALA A 48 0.18 -6.32 6.06
C ALA A 48 -1.25 -5.84 6.35
N ASP A 49 -1.42 -4.90 7.28
CA ASP A 49 -2.73 -4.36 7.66
C ASP A 49 -3.39 -3.60 6.50
N TYR A 50 -2.61 -2.82 5.74
CA TYR A 50 -3.11 -2.18 4.53
C TYR A 50 -3.55 -3.20 3.47
N LEU A 51 -2.75 -4.25 3.25
CA LEU A 51 -3.09 -5.33 2.32
C LEU A 51 -4.39 -6.04 2.70
N TRP A 52 -4.59 -6.30 3.98
CA TRP A 52 -5.80 -6.94 4.52
C TRP A 52 -7.04 -6.04 4.38
N ARG A 53 -6.91 -4.75 4.74
CA ARG A 53 -8.03 -3.78 4.68
C ARG A 53 -8.48 -3.52 3.24
N THR A 54 -7.56 -3.57 2.29
CA THR A 54 -7.84 -3.30 0.87
C THR A 54 -8.17 -4.53 0.04
N TRP A 55 -8.16 -5.73 0.66
CA TRP A 55 -8.60 -6.95 0.01
C TRP A 55 -10.13 -7.03 0.02
N HIS A 56 -10.71 -7.44 -1.11
CA HIS A 56 -12.14 -7.66 -1.21
C HIS A 56 -12.65 -8.62 -0.08
N PRO A 57 -13.66 -8.24 0.73
CA PRO A 57 -14.06 -9.00 1.91
C PRO A 57 -14.47 -10.46 1.67
N ARG A 58 -15.00 -10.77 0.49
CA ARG A 58 -15.43 -12.13 0.12
C ARG A 58 -14.27 -13.12 -0.11
N THR A 59 -13.05 -12.64 -0.33
CA THR A 59 -11.91 -13.48 -0.71
C THR A 59 -10.65 -13.22 0.11
N ARG A 60 -10.72 -12.33 1.10
CA ARG A 60 -9.57 -12.03 1.96
C ARG A 60 -9.37 -13.15 2.99
N PRO A 61 -8.11 -13.55 3.26
CA PRO A 61 -7.79 -14.44 4.37
C PRO A 61 -8.00 -13.72 5.72
N ASP A 62 -8.03 -14.49 6.80
CA ASP A 62 -8.13 -13.94 8.17
C ASP A 62 -6.91 -13.10 8.53
N THR A 63 -5.72 -13.52 8.09
CA THR A 63 -4.45 -12.80 8.25
C THR A 63 -3.70 -12.71 6.92
N VAL A 64 -2.89 -11.66 6.75
CA VAL A 64 -1.97 -11.51 5.62
C VAL A 64 -0.55 -11.64 6.15
N GLU A 65 0.15 -12.70 5.74
CA GLU A 65 1.58 -12.89 6.02
C GLU A 65 2.40 -12.35 4.85
N ILE A 66 3.46 -11.60 5.14
CA ILE A 66 4.45 -11.14 4.16
C ILE A 66 5.73 -11.93 4.41
N ASP A 67 6.08 -12.81 3.48
CA ASP A 67 7.31 -13.61 3.55
C ASP A 67 8.51 -12.69 3.26
N PRO A 68 9.51 -12.61 4.17
CA PRO A 68 10.64 -11.68 4.07
C PRO A 68 11.65 -11.97 2.95
#